data_AF-A0A5B0QKB6-F1
#
_entry.id   AF-A0A5B0QKB6-F1
#
_cell.length_a   1.000
_cell.length_b   1.000
_cell.length_c   1.000
_cell.angle_alpha   90.00
_cell.angle_beta   90.00
_cell.angle_gamma   90.00
#
_symmetry.space_group_name_H-M   'P 1'
#
loop_
_entity.id
_entity.type
_entity.pdbx_description
1 polymer ?
#
loop_
_entity_poly.entity_id
_entity_poly.type
_entity_poly.pdbx_seq_one_letter_code
_entity_poly.pdbx_strand_id
1 'polypeptide(L)'
;MAQSTINPTSFTYPLVQDIYDVVPRPHTQEIPAPVGVSSAPNALRLVQNVGSINPTFPTHPFLFTIPGSSKLAAKEFVKAMTATVRWFLQRGTPTPSEKLNKSQGSGRRPEVFFKLEYWCPCSGYCKGTPNSRKKNHISARCGCEARFSVSHHIQSNTLRAIWHWQHNHDLNSHQQMIVTRPPLVVDQWLKDRVDSGLKWREIYNLTQVDDVLDLRSSTVIPESHGVNCHLRPSSLPGTNSDDHPFSAQP
;
A
#
# COMPACT_ATOMS: atom_id res chain seq x y z
N MET A 1 -29.74 31.75 32.58
CA MET A 1 -28.90 31.34 31.42
C MET A 1 -28.14 30.09 31.84
N ALA A 2 -28.55 28.91 31.36
CA ALA A 2 -27.92 27.65 31.72
C ALA A 2 -26.66 27.45 30.87
N GLN A 3 -25.50 27.32 31.52
CA GLN A 3 -24.25 26.97 30.85
C GLN A 3 -24.28 25.50 30.48
N SER A 4 -24.43 25.21 29.19
CA SER A 4 -24.29 23.87 28.62
C SER A 4 -22.85 23.40 28.80
N THR A 5 -22.60 22.61 29.84
CA THR A 5 -21.33 21.93 30.07
C THR A 5 -21.24 20.78 29.06
N ILE A 6 -20.50 20.98 27.98
CA ILE A 6 -20.20 19.93 27.00
C ILE A 6 -19.20 18.98 27.69
N ASN A 7 -19.70 17.88 28.26
CA ASN A 7 -18.85 16.77 28.68
C ASN A 7 -18.16 16.22 27.42
N PRO A 8 -16.82 16.11 27.39
CA PRO A 8 -16.14 15.45 26.30
C PRO A 8 -16.52 13.96 26.35
N THR A 9 -17.27 13.50 25.35
CA THR A 9 -17.59 12.09 25.15
C THR A 9 -16.29 11.29 25.20
N SER A 10 -16.15 10.41 26.19
CA SER A 10 -15.00 9.52 26.32
C SER A 10 -14.98 8.56 25.11
N PHE A 11 -14.09 8.82 24.15
CA PHE A 11 -13.85 7.90 23.05
C PHE A 11 -13.43 6.54 23.61
N THR A 12 -14.25 5.52 23.36
CA THR A 12 -13.96 4.14 23.79
C THR A 12 -13.11 3.46 22.74
N TYR A 13 -11.97 2.89 23.15
CA TYR A 13 -11.06 2.15 22.29
C TYR A 13 -11.07 0.68 22.72
N PRO A 14 -12.00 -0.15 22.23
CA PRO A 14 -12.03 -1.58 22.56
C PRO A 14 -10.73 -2.27 22.15
N LEU A 15 -10.29 -3.26 22.93
CA LEU A 15 -9.12 -4.08 22.60
C LEU A 15 -9.49 -5.11 21.55
N VAL A 16 -8.75 -5.11 20.45
CA VAL A 16 -8.79 -6.13 19.41
C VAL A 16 -7.60 -7.07 19.67
N GLN A 17 -7.87 -8.35 19.93
CA GLN A 17 -6.82 -9.33 20.26
C GLN A 17 -6.08 -9.77 19.00
N ASP A 18 -6.82 -10.11 17.94
CA ASP A 18 -6.26 -10.42 16.64
C ASP A 18 -6.53 -9.27 15.66
N ILE A 19 -5.47 -8.68 15.11
CA ILE A 19 -5.59 -7.61 14.12
C ILE A 19 -6.37 -8.06 12.88
N TYR A 20 -6.43 -9.36 12.57
CA TYR A 20 -7.18 -9.89 11.43
C TYR A 20 -8.69 -9.96 11.67
N ASP A 21 -9.16 -9.73 12.89
CA ASP A 21 -10.59 -9.52 13.18
C ASP A 21 -11.11 -8.21 12.57
N VAL A 22 -10.20 -7.26 12.31
CA VAL A 22 -10.54 -5.93 11.81
C VAL A 22 -9.84 -5.61 10.48
N VAL A 23 -8.57 -5.98 10.33
CA VAL A 23 -7.83 -5.77 9.08
C VAL A 23 -8.13 -6.93 8.14
N PRO A 24 -8.67 -6.67 6.92
CA PRO A 24 -8.86 -7.72 5.94
C PRO A 24 -7.56 -8.47 5.67
N ARG A 25 -7.67 -9.75 5.31
CA ARG A 25 -6.51 -10.49 4.86
C ARG A 25 -5.95 -9.86 3.57
N PRO A 26 -4.64 -9.99 3.31
CA PRO A 26 -4.05 -9.49 2.08
C PRO A 26 -4.80 -10.01 0.85
N HIS A 27 -5.06 -9.14 -0.11
CA HIS A 27 -5.67 -9.54 -1.39
C HIS A 27 -4.69 -10.34 -2.26
N THR A 28 -3.40 -10.30 -1.94
CA THR A 28 -2.34 -11.04 -2.61
C THR A 28 -1.91 -12.25 -1.80
N GLN A 29 -1.91 -13.42 -2.42
CA GLN A 29 -1.45 -14.67 -1.83
C GLN A 29 -0.35 -15.29 -2.69
N GLU A 30 0.75 -15.67 -2.04
CA GLU A 30 1.76 -16.53 -2.66
C GLU A 30 1.24 -17.98 -2.68
N ILE A 31 1.32 -18.61 -3.84
CA ILE A 31 0.89 -19.99 -4.03
C ILE A 31 2.12 -20.91 -4.01
N PRO A 32 2.15 -22.00 -3.23
CA PRO A 32 3.24 -22.96 -3.22
C PRO A 32 3.29 -23.80 -4.50
N ALA A 33 4.46 -24.37 -4.83
CA ALA A 33 4.62 -25.15 -6.06
C ALA A 33 3.86 -26.47 -5.90
N PRO A 34 3.05 -26.90 -6.88
CA PRO A 34 2.41 -28.21 -6.81
C PRO A 34 3.49 -29.28 -6.69
N VAL A 35 3.23 -30.26 -5.82
CA VAL A 35 4.15 -31.39 -5.63
C VAL A 35 4.30 -32.14 -6.94
N GLY A 36 5.53 -32.33 -7.39
CA GLY A 36 5.84 -33.04 -8.64
C GLY A 36 5.87 -32.18 -9.91
N VAL A 37 5.64 -30.86 -9.82
CA VAL A 37 5.75 -29.93 -10.94
C VAL A 37 7.09 -29.20 -10.88
N SER A 38 7.83 -29.20 -12.01
CA SER A 38 9.04 -28.40 -12.16
C SER A 38 8.67 -26.93 -12.39
N SER A 39 8.50 -26.16 -11.31
CA SER A 39 8.43 -24.70 -11.39
C SER A 39 9.82 -24.13 -11.66
N ALA A 40 9.91 -23.04 -12.43
CA ALA A 40 11.14 -22.27 -12.47
C ALA A 40 11.46 -21.81 -11.03
N PRO A 41 12.63 -22.18 -10.46
CA PRO A 41 13.04 -21.61 -9.19
C PRO A 41 13.14 -20.13 -9.48
N ASN A 42 12.32 -19.30 -8.82
CA ASN A 42 12.25 -17.84 -8.93
C ASN A 42 11.02 -17.23 -9.62
N ALA A 43 10.11 -18.02 -10.19
CA ALA A 43 8.87 -17.50 -10.76
C ALA A 43 8.05 -16.69 -9.73
N LEU A 44 7.36 -15.64 -10.17
CA LEU A 44 6.43 -14.91 -9.32
C LEU A 44 5.13 -15.70 -9.22
N ARG A 45 4.92 -16.38 -8.09
CA ARG A 45 3.76 -17.27 -7.90
C ARG A 45 2.72 -16.64 -6.99
N LEU A 46 2.15 -15.55 -7.46
CA LEU A 46 1.27 -14.69 -6.67
C LEU A 46 -0.06 -14.47 -7.36
N VAL A 47 -1.15 -14.69 -6.62
CA VAL A 47 -2.51 -14.42 -7.09
C VAL A 47 -3.08 -13.24 -6.31
N GLN A 48 -3.79 -12.37 -7.03
CA GLN A 48 -4.52 -11.25 -6.44
C GLN A 48 -6.02 -11.45 -6.61
N ASN A 49 -6.77 -11.41 -5.51
CA ASN A 49 -8.22 -11.50 -5.52
C ASN A 49 -8.81 -10.18 -6.04
N VAL A 50 -9.59 -10.26 -7.12
CA VAL A 50 -10.34 -9.13 -7.71
C VAL A 50 -11.77 -9.14 -7.13
N GLY A 51 -12.37 -7.97 -6.95
CA GLY A 51 -13.78 -7.85 -6.53
C GLY A 51 -14.08 -8.20 -5.07
N SER A 52 -13.07 -8.24 -4.19
CA SER A 52 -13.32 -8.46 -2.75
C SER A 52 -14.06 -7.28 -2.11
N ILE A 53 -14.98 -7.60 -1.20
CA ILE A 53 -15.82 -6.63 -0.50
C ILE A 53 -14.98 -5.89 0.57
N ASN A 54 -15.11 -4.57 0.61
CA ASN A 54 -14.44 -3.75 1.63
C ASN A 54 -15.02 -4.00 3.03
N PRO A 55 -14.18 -3.99 4.08
CA PRO A 55 -14.66 -4.17 5.45
C PRO A 55 -15.63 -3.04 5.82
N THR A 56 -16.70 -3.37 6.55
CA THR A 56 -17.69 -2.41 7.03
C THR A 56 -17.77 -2.45 8.54
N PHE A 57 -17.73 -1.29 9.18
CA PHE A 57 -17.77 -1.14 10.64
C PHE A 57 -18.96 -0.30 11.08
N PRO A 58 -19.46 -0.49 12.33
CA PRO A 58 -20.64 0.21 12.83
C PRO A 58 -20.41 1.71 13.05
N THR A 59 -19.17 2.16 13.19
CA THR A 59 -18.81 3.56 13.43
C THR A 59 -17.76 4.06 12.42
N HIS A 60 -17.76 5.38 12.20
CA HIS A 60 -16.78 6.06 11.36
C HIS A 60 -16.26 7.34 12.04
N PRO A 61 -14.94 7.49 12.28
CA PRO A 61 -13.91 6.46 12.12
C PRO A 61 -14.10 5.29 13.09
N PHE A 62 -13.55 4.14 12.75
CA PHE A 62 -13.48 3.01 13.67
C PHE A 62 -12.28 3.18 14.61
N LEU A 63 -12.54 3.08 15.92
CA LEU A 63 -11.57 3.32 16.99
C LEU A 63 -11.32 2.03 17.75
N PHE A 64 -10.06 1.64 17.94
CA PHE A 64 -9.72 0.41 18.67
C PHE A 64 -8.29 0.46 19.21
N THR A 65 -7.96 -0.45 20.12
CA THR A 65 -6.60 -0.70 20.57
C THR A 65 -6.07 -2.01 20.03
N ILE A 66 -4.76 -2.05 19.76
CA ILE A 66 -4.05 -3.25 19.34
C ILE A 66 -3.10 -3.71 20.46
N PRO A 67 -2.73 -5.00 20.50
CA PRO A 67 -1.86 -5.52 21.54
C PRO A 67 -0.46 -4.87 21.48
N GLY A 68 0.12 -4.66 22.67
CA GLY A 68 1.45 -4.08 22.83
C GLY A 68 1.47 -2.55 22.99
N SER A 69 2.68 -2.03 23.16
CA SER A 69 2.96 -0.61 23.44
C SER A 69 4.18 -0.09 22.67
N SER A 70 4.83 -0.92 21.87
CA SER A 70 6.08 -0.59 21.20
C SER A 70 5.86 -0.07 19.77
N LYS A 71 6.83 0.69 19.26
CA LYS A 71 6.87 1.10 17.85
C LYS A 71 6.97 -0.10 16.91
N LEU A 72 7.55 -1.22 17.35
CA LEU A 72 7.61 -2.46 16.58
C LEU A 72 6.22 -3.09 16.42
N ALA A 73 5.46 -3.23 17.51
CA ALA A 73 4.08 -3.75 17.45
C ALA A 73 3.19 -2.87 16.56
N ALA A 74 3.34 -1.54 16.65
CA ALA A 74 2.65 -0.63 15.73
C ALA A 74 3.04 -0.83 14.26
N LYS A 75 4.31 -1.16 13.98
CA LYS A 75 4.78 -1.46 12.62
C LYS A 75 4.24 -2.78 12.07
N GLU A 76 4.06 -3.80 12.91
CA GLU A 76 3.42 -5.06 12.48
C GLU A 76 1.96 -4.84 12.09
N PHE A 77 1.22 -4.02 12.85
CA PHE A 77 -0.13 -3.59 12.44
C PHE A 77 -0.12 -2.83 11.10
N VAL A 78 0.80 -1.87 10.95
CA VAL A 78 0.97 -1.15 9.69
C VAL A 78 1.27 -2.12 8.55
N LYS A 79 2.13 -3.13 8.77
CA LYS A 79 2.48 -4.13 7.76
C LYS A 79 1.23 -4.87 7.28
N ALA A 80 0.37 -5.32 8.21
CA ALA A 80 -0.91 -5.95 7.87
C ALA A 80 -1.83 -5.00 7.07
N MET A 81 -1.99 -3.75 7.51
CA MET A 81 -2.75 -2.74 6.76
C MET A 81 -2.18 -2.50 5.36
N THR A 82 -0.85 -2.45 5.21
CA THR A 82 -0.18 -2.22 3.92
C THR A 82 -0.22 -3.41 2.97
N ALA A 83 -0.56 -4.60 3.48
CA ALA A 83 -0.73 -5.79 2.67
C ALA A 83 -2.10 -5.82 1.96
N THR A 84 -3.10 -5.06 2.44
CA THR A 84 -4.41 -4.94 1.77
C THR A 84 -4.43 -3.83 0.73
N VAL A 85 -3.84 -2.68 1.07
CA VAL A 85 -3.73 -1.48 0.23
C VAL A 85 -2.34 -0.91 0.42
N ARG A 86 -1.69 -0.42 -0.65
CA ARG A 86 -0.34 0.17 -0.55
C ARG A 86 -0.37 1.58 0.08
N TRP A 87 -0.79 1.70 1.33
CA TRP A 87 -0.94 2.98 2.03
C TRP A 87 0.33 3.84 1.99
N PHE A 88 0.15 5.14 1.78
CA PHE A 88 1.22 6.12 1.76
C PHE A 88 1.44 6.70 3.16
N LEU A 89 2.67 6.61 3.68
CA LEU A 89 3.04 7.25 4.94
C LEU A 89 3.06 8.77 4.75
N GLN A 90 2.16 9.49 5.42
CA GLN A 90 2.14 10.94 5.37
C GLN A 90 2.97 11.56 6.50
N ARG A 91 2.89 11.00 7.70
CA ARG A 91 3.58 11.53 8.87
C ARG A 91 3.97 10.40 9.82
N GLY A 92 5.25 10.35 10.18
CA GLY A 92 5.74 9.53 11.29
C GLY A 92 6.45 10.44 12.28
N THR A 93 6.13 10.33 13.57
CA THR A 93 6.95 11.01 14.58
C THR A 93 8.36 10.38 14.54
N PRO A 94 9.42 11.19 14.38
CA PRO A 94 10.78 10.68 14.54
C PRO A 94 10.91 10.03 15.92
N THR A 95 11.65 8.92 15.99
CA THR A 95 11.96 8.28 17.28
C THR A 95 12.65 9.33 18.15
N PRO A 96 12.20 9.63 19.38
CA PRO A 96 12.91 10.57 20.23
C PRO A 96 14.24 9.91 20.60
N SER A 97 15.33 10.39 20.00
CA SER A 97 16.64 10.21 20.61
C SER A 97 16.64 11.07 21.89
N GLU A 98 16.59 10.40 23.04
CA GLU A 98 17.01 10.94 24.35
C GLU A 98 16.49 12.34 24.74
N LYS A 99 15.19 12.64 24.60
CA LYS A 99 14.60 13.82 25.26
C LYS A 99 13.22 13.52 25.83
N LEU A 100 13.16 12.57 26.76
CA LEU A 100 12.01 12.47 27.68
C LEU A 100 12.24 13.19 29.01
N ASN A 101 13.41 13.81 29.21
CA ASN A 101 13.72 14.49 30.45
C ASN A 101 13.69 16.01 30.25
N LYS A 102 12.74 16.63 30.97
CA LYS A 102 12.56 18.07 31.26
C LYS A 102 11.70 18.86 30.27
N SER A 103 10.40 18.88 30.54
CA SER A 103 9.60 20.10 30.38
C SER A 103 9.18 20.61 31.76
N GLN A 104 10.04 21.40 32.41
CA GLN A 104 9.65 22.27 33.55
C GLN A 104 8.98 23.55 33.02
N GLY A 105 7.92 23.40 32.22
CA GLY A 105 7.18 24.53 31.65
C GLY A 105 5.67 24.29 31.72
N SER A 106 4.88 25.36 31.74
CA SER A 106 3.41 25.34 31.81
C SER A 106 2.70 24.82 30.55
N GLY A 107 3.44 24.21 29.62
CA GLY A 107 2.89 23.65 28.39
C GLY A 107 2.06 22.39 28.65
N ARG A 108 1.05 22.15 27.79
CA ARG A 108 0.26 20.91 27.79
C ARG A 108 1.20 19.71 27.62
N ARG A 109 1.15 18.77 28.56
CA ARG A 109 1.96 17.54 28.50
C ARG A 109 1.63 16.76 27.23
N PRO A 110 2.61 16.11 26.58
CA PRO A 110 2.34 15.22 25.46
C PRO A 110 1.37 14.11 25.85
N GLU A 111 0.40 13.81 25.00
CA GLU A 111 -0.57 12.73 25.23
C GLU A 111 -0.16 11.43 24.51
N VAL A 112 0.82 11.51 23.60
CA VAL A 112 1.26 10.43 22.71
C VAL A 112 2.78 10.40 22.61
N PHE A 113 3.40 9.22 22.71
CA PHE A 113 4.85 9.04 22.51
C PHE A 113 5.26 9.09 21.04
N PHE A 114 4.51 8.41 20.17
CA PHE A 114 4.69 8.44 18.72
C PHE A 114 3.36 8.24 18.01
N LYS A 115 3.28 8.76 16.77
CA LYS A 115 2.15 8.55 15.87
C LYS A 115 2.65 8.21 14.47
N LEU A 116 2.01 7.24 13.84
CA LEU A 116 2.18 6.89 12.43
C LEU A 116 0.85 7.15 11.71
N GLU A 117 0.87 7.95 10.65
CA GLU A 117 -0.31 8.34 9.87
C GLU A 117 -0.15 7.96 8.39
N TYR A 118 -1.13 7.23 7.89
CA TYR A 118 -1.13 6.63 6.56
C TYR A 118 -2.40 6.99 5.80
N TRP A 119 -2.25 7.23 4.49
CA TRP A 119 -3.32 7.69 3.61
C TRP A 119 -3.44 6.80 2.39
N CYS A 120 -4.65 6.74 1.83
CA CYS A 120 -4.89 6.05 0.58
C CYS A 120 -3.98 6.61 -0.54
N PRO A 121 -3.40 5.77 -1.42
CA PRO A 121 -2.64 6.25 -2.59
C PRO A 121 -3.43 7.18 -3.51
N CYS A 122 -4.74 7.03 -3.51
CA CYS A 122 -5.68 7.81 -4.29
C CYS A 122 -6.11 9.11 -3.61
N SER A 123 -5.46 9.46 -2.49
CA SER A 123 -5.78 10.67 -1.75
C SER A 123 -5.43 11.95 -2.52
N GLY A 124 -6.25 12.97 -2.30
CA GLY A 124 -6.14 14.26 -2.98
C GLY A 124 -6.51 14.18 -4.46
N TYR A 125 -6.38 15.31 -5.16
CA TYR A 125 -6.72 15.43 -6.58
C TYR A 125 -5.48 15.69 -7.42
N CYS A 126 -5.41 15.07 -8.60
CA CYS A 126 -4.41 15.48 -9.59
C CYS A 126 -4.90 16.74 -10.29
N LYS A 127 -4.25 17.87 -9.99
CA LYS A 127 -4.44 19.10 -10.76
C LYS A 127 -3.69 18.93 -12.08
N GLY A 128 -4.42 18.84 -13.19
CA GLY A 128 -3.80 18.90 -14.51
C GLY A 128 -3.16 20.28 -14.69
N THR A 129 -1.86 20.33 -14.98
CA THR A 129 -1.24 21.59 -15.41
C THR A 129 -1.73 21.90 -16.84
N PRO A 130 -2.25 23.11 -17.11
CA PRO A 130 -2.57 23.53 -18.47
C PRO A 130 -1.35 23.29 -19.39
N ASN A 131 -1.57 22.78 -20.60
CA ASN A 131 -0.54 22.44 -21.59
C ASN A 131 0.43 21.30 -21.19
N SER A 132 0.06 20.42 -20.25
CA SER A 132 0.86 19.23 -19.96
C SER A 132 0.91 18.26 -21.14
N ARG A 133 2.12 17.77 -21.45
CA ARG A 133 2.32 16.60 -22.33
C ARG A 133 1.64 15.33 -21.78
N LYS A 134 1.23 15.33 -20.51
CA LYS A 134 0.51 14.24 -19.83
C LYS A 134 -1.01 14.44 -19.80
N LYS A 135 -1.59 15.15 -20.77
CA LYS A 135 -3.05 15.40 -20.85
C LYS A 135 -3.91 14.12 -20.85
N ASN A 136 -3.39 13.01 -21.38
CA ASN A 136 -4.08 11.71 -21.44
C ASN A 136 -3.71 10.77 -20.27
N HIS A 137 -2.94 11.25 -19.28
CA HIS A 137 -2.52 10.41 -18.16
C HIS A 137 -3.66 10.25 -17.15
N ILE A 138 -4.12 9.00 -16.97
CA ILE A 138 -5.10 8.67 -15.93
C ILE A 138 -4.40 8.69 -14.58
N SER A 139 -4.83 9.58 -13.70
CA SER A 139 -4.32 9.69 -12.35
C SER A 139 -5.00 8.67 -11.43
N ALA A 140 -4.23 8.01 -10.56
CA ALA A 140 -4.78 7.23 -9.45
C ALA A 140 -5.46 8.11 -8.37
N ARG A 141 -5.12 9.40 -8.28
CA ARG A 141 -5.70 10.33 -7.29
C ARG A 141 -7.12 10.74 -7.65
N CYS A 142 -8.08 10.42 -6.77
CA CYS A 142 -9.52 10.66 -6.92
C CYS A 142 -10.17 11.37 -5.70
N GLY A 143 -9.36 11.93 -4.81
CA GLY A 143 -9.84 12.62 -3.61
C GLY A 143 -10.21 11.68 -2.47
N CYS A 144 -9.65 10.46 -2.43
CA CYS A 144 -9.96 9.52 -1.37
C CYS A 144 -9.51 10.04 0.00
N GLU A 145 -10.42 10.04 0.99
CA GLU A 145 -10.13 10.46 2.37
C GLU A 145 -9.81 9.30 3.30
N ALA A 146 -9.85 8.07 2.79
CA ALA A 146 -9.49 6.90 3.56
C ALA A 146 -8.06 7.03 4.09
N ARG A 147 -7.92 6.79 5.39
CA ARG A 147 -6.66 6.96 6.14
C ARG A 147 -6.73 6.19 7.44
N PHE A 148 -5.58 5.85 7.99
CA PHE A 148 -5.51 5.33 9.34
C PHE A 148 -4.33 5.92 10.09
N SER A 149 -4.41 5.87 11.41
CA SER A 149 -3.28 6.21 12.27
C SER A 149 -3.18 5.27 13.44
N VAL A 150 -1.95 4.99 13.87
CA VAL A 150 -1.64 4.27 15.09
C VAL A 150 -0.78 5.15 15.98
N SER A 151 -1.12 5.22 17.27
CA SER A 151 -0.47 6.09 18.25
C SER A 151 -0.28 5.37 19.58
N HIS A 152 0.85 5.63 20.25
CA HIS A 152 1.07 5.13 21.61
C HIS A 152 0.62 6.17 22.63
N HIS A 153 -0.51 5.91 23.28
CA HIS A 153 -1.09 6.79 24.28
C HIS A 153 -0.38 6.65 25.63
N ILE A 154 0.12 7.77 26.17
CA ILE A 154 1.00 7.76 27.35
C ILE A 154 0.28 7.25 28.59
N GLN A 155 -0.92 7.78 28.88
CA GLN A 155 -1.60 7.51 30.16
C GLN A 155 -2.08 6.06 30.29
N SER A 156 -2.60 5.48 29.21
CA SER A 156 -3.08 4.08 29.23
C SER A 156 -2.00 3.08 28.81
N ASN A 157 -0.84 3.55 28.34
CA ASN A 157 0.23 2.73 27.79
C ASN A 157 -0.24 1.75 26.69
N THR A 158 -1.22 2.17 25.88
CA THR A 158 -1.82 1.33 24.82
C THR A 158 -1.54 1.91 23.44
N LEU A 159 -1.45 1.04 22.44
CA LEU A 159 -1.53 1.45 21.03
C LEU A 159 -2.98 1.67 20.63
N ARG A 160 -3.32 2.90 20.25
CA ARG A 160 -4.64 3.31 19.76
C ARG A 160 -4.60 3.48 18.25
N ALA A 161 -5.50 2.80 17.56
CA ALA A 161 -5.73 2.90 16.14
C ALA A 161 -7.00 3.71 15.85
N ILE A 162 -6.93 4.58 14.86
CA ILE A 162 -8.06 5.34 14.30
C ILE A 162 -8.09 5.03 12.82
N TRP A 163 -9.20 4.49 12.32
CA TRP A 163 -9.32 4.07 10.94
C TRP A 163 -10.55 4.67 10.24
N HIS A 164 -10.28 5.53 9.26
CA HIS A 164 -11.24 5.97 8.26
C HIS A 164 -11.18 5.00 7.08
N TRP A 165 -12.00 3.95 7.15
CA TRP A 165 -11.95 2.80 6.24
C TRP A 165 -12.71 3.00 4.92
N GLN A 166 -13.58 4.00 4.85
CA GLN A 166 -14.44 4.22 3.68
C GLN A 166 -13.64 4.77 2.50
N HIS A 167 -13.50 3.95 1.46
CA HIS A 167 -12.95 4.36 0.17
C HIS A 167 -14.09 4.81 -0.75
N ASN A 168 -13.86 5.89 -1.52
CA ASN A 168 -14.77 6.37 -2.56
C ASN A 168 -14.41 5.82 -3.96
N HIS A 169 -13.60 4.78 -4.00
CA HIS A 169 -13.18 4.07 -5.20
C HIS A 169 -13.05 2.59 -4.87
N ASP A 170 -13.15 1.75 -5.90
CA ASP A 170 -12.90 0.32 -5.75
C ASP A 170 -11.38 0.07 -5.61
N LEU A 171 -10.98 -0.61 -4.55
CA LEU A 171 -9.60 -0.98 -4.27
C LEU A 171 -9.14 -2.17 -5.11
N ASN A 172 -10.08 -3.03 -5.52
CA ASN A 172 -9.80 -4.32 -6.14
C ASN A 172 -10.30 -4.39 -7.59
N SER A 173 -10.49 -3.24 -8.24
CA SER A 173 -10.81 -3.20 -9.66
C SER A 173 -9.54 -3.34 -10.52
N HIS A 174 -9.68 -3.96 -11.69
CA HIS A 174 -8.59 -4.07 -12.67
C HIS A 174 -8.04 -2.69 -13.08
N GLN A 175 -8.93 -1.70 -13.25
CA GLN A 175 -8.51 -0.33 -13.57
C GLN A 175 -7.64 0.27 -12.45
N GLN A 176 -8.00 0.04 -11.19
CA GLN A 176 -7.22 0.49 -10.05
C GLN A 176 -5.85 -0.17 -10.01
N MET A 177 -5.75 -1.46 -10.32
CA MET A 177 -4.48 -2.19 -10.39
C MET A 177 -3.52 -1.62 -11.44
N ILE A 178 -4.03 -1.14 -12.58
CA ILE A 178 -3.21 -0.54 -13.64
C ILE A 178 -2.61 0.81 -13.20
N VAL A 179 -3.41 1.63 -12.52
CA VAL A 179 -3.00 3.02 -12.20
C VAL A 179 -2.27 3.15 -10.87
N THR A 180 -2.46 2.18 -9.97
CA THR A 180 -1.76 2.17 -8.68
C THR A 180 -0.45 1.41 -8.76
N ARG A 181 0.41 1.64 -7.77
CA ARG A 181 1.66 0.91 -7.65
C ARG A 181 1.38 -0.56 -7.32
N PRO A 182 2.20 -1.51 -7.81
CA PRO A 182 2.03 -2.92 -7.51
C PRO A 182 2.11 -3.17 -5.99
N PRO A 183 1.49 -4.27 -5.50
CA PRO A 183 1.60 -4.69 -4.11
C PRO A 183 3.06 -4.76 -3.63
N LEU A 184 3.30 -4.50 -2.35
CA LEU A 184 4.66 -4.42 -1.80
C LEU A 184 5.46 -5.72 -2.02
N VAL A 185 4.79 -6.87 -1.95
CA VAL A 185 5.41 -8.18 -2.21
C VAL A 185 5.91 -8.32 -3.65
N VAL A 186 5.18 -7.79 -4.63
CA VAL A 186 5.61 -7.78 -6.05
C VAL A 186 6.78 -6.81 -6.24
N ASP A 187 6.71 -5.64 -5.58
CA ASP A 187 7.79 -4.64 -5.56
C ASP A 187 9.08 -5.22 -4.97
N GLN A 188 8.97 -6.01 -3.89
CA GLN A 188 10.10 -6.67 -3.25
C GLN A 188 10.67 -7.80 -4.11
N TRP A 189 9.81 -8.68 -4.64
CA TRP A 189 10.23 -9.73 -5.57
C TRP A 189 11.01 -9.14 -6.75
N LEU A 190 10.52 -8.04 -7.33
CA LEU A 190 11.21 -7.39 -8.44
C LEU A 190 12.60 -6.88 -8.06
N LYS A 191 12.73 -6.25 -6.88
CA LYS A 191 14.02 -5.77 -6.36
C LYS A 191 14.99 -6.91 -6.14
N ASP A 192 14.55 -7.99 -5.49
CA ASP A 192 15.39 -9.15 -5.21
C ASP A 192 15.96 -9.76 -6.50
N ARG A 193 15.17 -9.76 -7.59
CA ARG A 193 15.64 -10.22 -8.91
C ARG A 193 16.71 -9.30 -9.51
N VAL A 194 16.45 -8.00 -9.49
CA VAL A 194 17.40 -6.99 -9.97
C VAL A 194 18.70 -7.05 -9.18
N ASP A 195 18.62 -7.14 -7.84
CA ASP A 195 19.76 -7.22 -6.93
C ASP A 195 20.54 -8.54 -7.11
N SER A 196 19.87 -9.62 -7.51
CA SER A 196 20.52 -10.89 -7.88
C SER A 196 21.19 -10.87 -9.27
N GLY A 197 21.10 -9.76 -10.01
CA GLY A 197 21.77 -9.57 -11.31
C GLY A 197 21.00 -10.10 -12.52
N LEU A 198 19.72 -10.47 -12.36
CA LEU A 198 18.88 -10.89 -13.49
C LEU A 198 18.62 -9.71 -14.43
N LYS A 199 18.69 -9.96 -15.74
CA LYS A 199 18.33 -8.99 -16.78
C LYS A 199 16.81 -8.86 -16.87
N TRP A 200 16.34 -7.69 -17.29
CA TRP A 200 14.90 -7.42 -17.47
C TRP A 200 14.16 -8.48 -18.31
N ARG A 201 14.81 -9.01 -19.35
CA ARG A 201 14.23 -10.08 -20.17
C ARG A 201 14.01 -11.38 -19.40
N GLU A 202 14.95 -11.74 -18.52
CA GLU A 202 14.85 -12.95 -17.68
C GLU A 202 13.76 -12.76 -16.63
N ILE A 203 13.70 -11.59 -16.00
CA ILE A 203 12.63 -11.21 -15.06
C ILE A 203 11.27 -11.28 -15.75
N TYR A 204 11.14 -10.74 -16.95
CA TYR A 204 9.90 -10.82 -17.73
C TYR A 204 9.50 -12.27 -18.01
N ASN A 205 10.44 -13.12 -18.43
CA ASN A 205 10.16 -14.54 -18.66
C ASN A 205 9.68 -15.24 -17.38
N LEU A 206 10.21 -14.88 -16.20
CA LEU A 206 9.77 -15.41 -14.91
C LEU A 206 8.35 -14.99 -14.51
N THR A 207 7.78 -13.94 -15.12
CA THR A 207 6.36 -13.57 -14.92
C THR A 207 5.42 -14.24 -15.91
N GLN A 208 5.94 -14.92 -16.94
CA GLN A 208 5.16 -15.64 -17.95
C GLN A 208 5.13 -17.16 -17.71
N VAL A 209 5.57 -17.62 -16.52
CA VAL A 209 5.51 -19.04 -16.18
C VAL A 209 4.05 -19.40 -15.88
N ASP A 210 3.47 -20.30 -16.69
CA ASP A 210 2.05 -20.67 -16.64
C ASP A 210 1.67 -21.60 -15.47
N ASP A 211 2.62 -21.92 -14.59
CA ASP A 211 2.44 -22.88 -13.48
C ASP A 211 1.43 -22.43 -12.42
N VAL A 212 1.07 -21.14 -12.41
CA VAL A 212 -0.01 -20.58 -11.59
C VAL A 212 -1.36 -20.63 -12.32
N LEU A 213 -1.37 -20.50 -13.65
CA LEU A 213 -2.61 -20.48 -14.46
C LEU A 213 -3.22 -21.87 -14.62
N ASP A 214 -2.40 -22.91 -14.51
CA ASP A 214 -2.84 -24.31 -14.50
C ASP A 214 -3.52 -24.74 -13.19
N LEU A 215 -3.55 -23.88 -12.17
CA LEU A 215 -4.33 -24.09 -10.94
C LEU A 215 -5.81 -23.84 -11.20
N ARG A 216 -6.45 -24.73 -11.96
CA ARG A 216 -7.91 -24.88 -11.96
C ARG A 216 -8.35 -25.47 -10.63
N SER A 217 -8.34 -24.66 -9.58
CA SER A 217 -9.01 -24.99 -8.32
C SER A 217 -10.51 -24.79 -8.49
N SER A 218 -11.33 -25.68 -7.92
CA SER A 218 -12.79 -25.52 -7.85
C SER A 218 -13.25 -24.27 -7.08
N THR A 219 -12.32 -23.55 -6.44
CA THR A 219 -12.54 -22.30 -5.70
C THR A 219 -12.00 -21.04 -6.39
N VAL A 220 -11.22 -21.15 -7.47
CA VAL A 220 -10.57 -20.00 -8.12
C VAL A 220 -10.87 -20.05 -9.62
N ILE A 221 -11.83 -19.25 -10.05
CA ILE A 221 -12.11 -19.03 -11.48
C ILE A 221 -11.28 -17.82 -11.91
N PRO A 222 -10.29 -17.98 -12.80
CA PRO A 222 -9.55 -16.83 -13.33
C PRO A 222 -10.50 -15.96 -14.17
N GLU A 223 -10.86 -14.78 -13.67
CA GLU A 223 -11.73 -13.83 -14.39
C GLU A 223 -10.97 -13.05 -15.50
N SER A 224 -9.65 -13.20 -15.59
CA SER A 224 -8.85 -12.55 -16.63
C SER A 224 -7.71 -13.43 -17.12
N HIS A 225 -7.48 -13.43 -18.44
CA HIS A 225 -6.20 -13.82 -19.04
C HIS A 225 -5.09 -13.03 -18.33
N GLY A 226 -3.98 -13.70 -17.98
CA GLY A 226 -2.89 -13.13 -17.17
C GLY A 226 -2.64 -11.65 -17.46
N VAL A 227 -2.78 -10.81 -16.43
CA VAL A 227 -2.58 -9.37 -16.57
C VAL A 227 -1.11 -9.14 -16.86
N ASN A 228 -0.80 -8.90 -18.13
CA ASN A 228 0.54 -8.54 -18.57
C ASN A 228 0.81 -7.10 -18.09
N CYS A 229 1.50 -6.94 -16.96
CA CYS A 229 2.03 -5.66 -16.56
C CYS A 229 3.06 -5.23 -17.62
N HIS A 230 2.64 -4.43 -18.60
CA HIS A 230 3.56 -3.77 -19.50
C HIS A 230 4.44 -2.82 -18.69
N LEU A 231 5.57 -3.33 -18.20
CA LEU A 231 6.73 -2.54 -17.80
C LEU A 231 7.19 -1.80 -19.05
N ARG A 232 6.63 -0.63 -19.35
CA ARG A 232 7.17 0.23 -20.40
C ARG A 232 8.60 0.62 -19.99
N PRO A 233 9.63 0.26 -20.78
CA PRO A 233 10.93 0.86 -20.61
C PRO A 233 10.77 2.35 -20.86
N SER A 234 11.29 3.17 -19.94
CA SER A 234 11.44 4.59 -20.21
C SER A 234 12.35 4.70 -21.44
N SER A 235 11.80 5.23 -22.53
CA SER A 235 12.51 5.50 -23.78
C SER A 235 13.85 6.17 -23.50
N LEU A 236 14.93 5.48 -23.89
CA LEU A 236 16.28 6.04 -23.97
C LEU A 236 16.27 7.26 -24.90
N PRO A 237 17.00 8.34 -24.58
CA PRO A 237 17.17 9.45 -25.51
C PRO A 237 17.96 8.97 -26.73
N GLY A 238 17.39 9.20 -27.91
CA GLY A 238 17.98 8.85 -29.19
C GLY A 238 19.33 9.52 -29.39
N THR A 239 20.29 8.71 -29.83
CA THR A 239 21.54 9.17 -30.44
C THR A 239 21.19 9.82 -31.78
N ASN A 240 21.31 11.14 -31.84
CA ASN A 240 21.44 11.85 -33.12
C ASN A 240 22.80 11.49 -33.72
N SER A 241 22.80 10.80 -34.84
CA SER A 241 23.91 10.76 -35.78
C SER A 241 23.34 11.14 -37.13
N ASP A 242 23.46 12.42 -37.43
CA ASP A 242 23.30 13.00 -38.76
C ASP A 242 24.46 12.49 -39.63
N ASP A 243 24.19 11.53 -40.51
CA ASP A 243 25.07 11.20 -41.62
C ASP A 243 24.37 11.60 -42.93
N HIS A 244 24.81 12.73 -43.48
CA HIS A 244 24.53 13.13 -44.85
C HIS A 244 25.27 12.21 -45.83
N PRO A 245 24.62 11.65 -46.86
CA PRO A 245 25.34 11.03 -47.97
C PRO A 245 25.76 12.11 -48.98
N PHE A 246 27.08 12.26 -49.13
CA PHE A 246 27.71 12.81 -50.32
C PHE A 246 27.36 11.92 -51.52
N SER A 247 26.61 12.43 -52.50
CA SER A 247 26.57 11.87 -53.85
C SER A 247 27.39 12.77 -54.76
N ALA A 248 28.44 12.18 -55.32
CA ALA A 248 29.26 12.77 -56.36
C ALA A 248 28.79 12.30 -57.75
N GLN A 249 29.08 13.17 -58.72
CA GLN A 249 29.33 12.96 -60.15
C GLN A 249 28.17 13.19 -61.14
N PRO A 250 28.47 13.59 -62.40
CA PRO A 250 29.71 14.16 -62.95
C PRO A 250 29.63 15.68 -63.20
#